data_AF-A0A9W9P145-F1
#
_entry.id   AF-A0A9W9P145-F1
#
_cell.length_a   1.000
_cell.length_b   1.000
_cell.length_c   1.000
_cell.angle_alpha   90.00
_cell.angle_beta   90.00
_cell.angle_gamma   90.00
#
_symmetry.space_group_name_H-M   'P 1'
#
loop_
_entity.id
_entity.type
_entity.pdbx_description
1 polymer ?
#
loop_
_entity_poly.entity_id
_entity_poly.type
_entity_poly.pdbx_seq_one_letter_code
_entity_poly.pdbx_strand_id
1 'polypeptide(L)'
;MQLIETLAHLSRERTPECTRDCSDFTSASFLNKAGKKTPVLQRVSTVGPESGSADTARDVHGWAMKLYTDEGNLDWVFNNTVGRLPYSE
;
A
#
# COMPACT_ATOMS: atom_id res chain seq x y z
N MET A 1 -14.57 -16.72 -1.40
CA MET A 1 -13.32 -17.29 -0.85
C MET A 1 -12.15 -16.98 -1.78
N GLN A 2 -12.00 -15.73 -2.29
CA GLN A 2 -10.91 -15.41 -3.23
C GLN A 2 -10.82 -13.93 -3.62
N LEU A 3 -11.65 -13.02 -3.07
CA LEU A 3 -11.72 -11.66 -3.60
C LEU A 3 -10.45 -10.86 -3.24
N ILE A 4 -9.96 -10.97 -2.01
CA ILE A 4 -8.77 -10.23 -1.56
C ILE A 4 -7.49 -10.79 -2.20
N GLU A 5 -7.37 -12.11 -2.34
CA GLU A 5 -6.22 -12.74 -3.03
C GLU A 5 -6.20 -12.44 -4.53
N THR A 6 -7.37 -12.37 -5.17
CA THR A 6 -7.48 -11.97 -6.58
C THR A 6 -7.10 -10.49 -6.77
N LEU A 7 -7.50 -9.62 -5.83
CA LEU A 7 -7.13 -8.20 -5.84
C LEU A 7 -5.63 -7.98 -5.57
N ALA A 8 -4.97 -8.88 -4.84
CA ALA A 8 -3.52 -8.83 -4.64
C ALA A 8 -2.70 -9.02 -5.95
N HIS A 9 -3.34 -9.53 -7.01
CA HIS A 9 -2.75 -9.61 -8.35
C HIS A 9 -3.21 -8.54 -9.33
N LEU A 10 -4.16 -7.68 -8.95
CA LEU A 10 -4.71 -6.63 -9.80
C LEU A 10 -3.76 -5.42 -10.00
N SER A 11 -2.60 -5.39 -9.34
CA SER A 11 -1.71 -4.21 -9.37
C SER A 11 -0.87 -4.05 -10.65
N ARG A 12 -1.04 -4.91 -11.67
CA ARG A 12 -0.26 -4.82 -12.92
C ARG A 12 -0.86 -3.90 -14.00
N GLU A 13 -2.11 -3.46 -13.87
CA GLU A 13 -2.77 -2.67 -14.93
C GLU A 13 -2.62 -1.15 -14.81
N ARG A 14 -2.42 -0.59 -13.60
CA ARG A 14 -2.25 0.86 -13.41
C ARG A 14 -1.21 1.17 -12.33
N THR A 15 -0.08 1.70 -12.78
CA THR A 15 1.01 2.17 -11.92
C THR A 15 0.71 3.58 -11.41
N PRO A 16 0.75 3.85 -10.09
CA PRO A 16 0.55 5.19 -9.57
C PRO A 16 1.64 6.14 -10.08
N GLU A 17 1.26 7.38 -10.33
CA GLU A 17 2.16 8.44 -10.77
C GLU A 17 2.30 9.51 -9.69
N CYS A 18 3.53 10.01 -9.52
CA CYS A 18 3.80 11.15 -8.67
C CYS A 18 3.14 12.40 -9.28
N THR A 19 2.21 13.05 -8.58
CA THR A 19 1.47 14.20 -9.14
C THR A 19 2.24 15.53 -9.05
N ARG A 20 3.15 15.65 -8.09
CA ARG A 20 3.94 16.85 -7.83
C ARG A 20 5.33 16.45 -7.33
N ASP A 21 6.34 17.19 -7.76
CA ASP A 21 7.69 17.05 -7.20
C ASP A 21 7.69 17.39 -5.69
N CYS A 22 8.21 16.46 -4.88
CA CYS A 22 8.31 16.55 -3.43
C CYS A 22 9.76 16.61 -2.93
N SER A 23 10.72 16.96 -3.79
CA SER A 23 12.13 17.10 -3.44
C SER A 23 12.41 18.07 -2.27
N ASP A 24 11.50 19.02 -2.02
CA ASP A 24 11.55 19.91 -0.84
C ASP A 24 11.41 19.19 0.51
N PHE A 25 10.74 18.02 0.53
CA PHE A 25 10.38 17.30 1.75
C PHE A 25 11.16 16.00 1.94
N THR A 26 11.55 15.35 0.84
CA THR A 26 12.20 14.05 0.88
C THR A 26 13.15 13.89 -0.28
N SER A 27 14.23 13.15 -0.07
CA SER A 27 15.16 12.74 -1.13
C SER A 27 14.69 11.50 -1.89
N ALA A 28 13.54 10.91 -1.52
CA ALA A 28 13.09 9.63 -2.08
C ALA A 28 12.81 9.74 -3.59
N SER A 29 13.60 9.04 -4.41
CA SER A 29 13.59 9.23 -5.85
C SER A 29 12.24 8.98 -6.54
N PHE A 30 11.37 8.14 -5.98
CA PHE A 30 10.02 7.91 -6.53
C PHE A 30 9.08 9.13 -6.43
N LEU A 31 9.43 10.16 -5.65
CA LEU A 31 8.65 11.38 -5.45
C LEU A 31 9.32 12.67 -5.98
N ASN A 32 10.53 12.58 -6.54
CA ASN A 32 11.33 13.74 -6.94
C ASN A 32 10.98 14.31 -8.33
N LYS A 33 9.92 13.80 -8.98
CA LYS A 33 9.51 14.28 -10.30
C LYS A 33 8.03 14.01 -10.56
N ALA A 34 7.29 15.06 -10.90
CA ALA A 34 5.92 14.93 -11.37
C ALA A 34 5.83 14.06 -12.65
N GLY A 35 4.85 13.16 -12.69
CA GLY A 35 4.65 12.17 -13.73
C GLY A 35 5.53 10.91 -13.63
N LYS A 36 6.42 10.81 -12.63
CA LYS A 36 7.21 9.58 -12.44
C LYS A 36 6.29 8.44 -12.02
N LYS A 37 6.33 7.34 -12.77
CA LYS A 37 5.59 6.10 -12.48
C LYS A 37 6.50 5.11 -11.81
N THR A 38 6.07 4.57 -10.67
CA THR A 38 6.85 3.61 -9.88
C THR A 38 6.07 2.32 -9.78
N PRO A 39 6.56 1.19 -10.34
CA PRO A 39 5.87 -0.09 -10.25
C PRO A 39 5.57 -0.43 -8.79
N VAL A 40 4.34 -0.88 -8.53
CA VAL A 40 3.89 -1.26 -7.18
C VAL A 40 3.29 -2.66 -7.22
N LEU A 41 3.67 -3.47 -6.24
CA LEU A 41 2.92 -4.68 -5.88
C LEU A 41 2.14 -4.40 -4.60
N GLN A 42 0.82 -4.57 -4.64
CA GLN A 42 -0.05 -4.36 -3.50
C GLN A 42 -0.65 -5.68 -3.01
N ARG A 43 -0.69 -5.86 -1.69
CA ARG A 43 -1.38 -6.96 -1.02
C ARG A 43 -2.31 -6.41 0.05
N VAL A 44 -3.58 -6.79 -0.02
CA VAL A 44 -4.58 -6.58 1.03
C VAL A 44 -4.75 -7.89 1.80
N SER A 45 -5.03 -7.83 3.10
CA SER A 45 -5.33 -9.03 3.90
C SER A 45 -6.20 -8.75 5.11
N THR A 46 -6.89 -9.76 5.62
CA THR A 46 -7.39 -9.82 6.99
C THR A 46 -6.23 -10.07 7.98
N VAL A 47 -6.47 -9.95 9.28
CA VAL A 47 -5.47 -10.06 10.36
C VAL A 47 -5.72 -11.26 11.26
N GLY A 48 -6.94 -11.41 11.78
CA GLY A 48 -7.26 -12.43 12.78
C GLY A 48 -7.50 -13.83 12.19
N PRO A 49 -8.34 -13.97 11.14
CA PRO A 49 -8.66 -15.27 10.56
C PRO A 49 -7.52 -15.90 9.74
N GLU A 50 -7.58 -17.22 9.57
CA GLU A 50 -6.61 -18.00 8.77
C GLU A 50 -6.86 -17.87 7.25
N SER A 51 -5.92 -18.43 6.47
CA SER A 51 -6.06 -18.50 5.01
C SER A 51 -7.33 -19.29 4.62
N GLY A 52 -8.09 -18.77 3.65
CA GLY A 52 -9.37 -19.35 3.22
C GLY A 52 -10.60 -18.89 4.01
N SER A 53 -10.42 -18.02 5.01
CA SER A 53 -11.52 -17.37 5.73
C SER A 53 -12.30 -16.37 4.85
N ALA A 54 -13.44 -15.90 5.34
CA ALA A 54 -14.30 -14.98 4.62
C ALA A 54 -13.68 -13.57 4.51
N ASP A 55 -13.56 -13.07 3.27
CA ASP A 55 -13.01 -11.74 2.95
C ASP A 55 -13.77 -10.59 3.63
N THR A 56 -15.07 -10.76 3.93
CA THR A 56 -15.95 -9.72 4.49
C THR A 56 -16.09 -9.78 6.01
N ALA A 57 -15.24 -10.57 6.68
CA ALA A 57 -15.24 -10.63 8.13
C ALA A 57 -14.92 -9.25 8.73
N ARG A 58 -15.53 -8.95 9.88
CA ARG A 58 -15.21 -7.73 10.62
C ARG A 58 -13.81 -7.88 11.22
N ASP A 59 -12.85 -7.18 10.63
CA ASP A 59 -11.44 -7.26 11.03
C ASP A 59 -10.67 -5.98 10.68
N VAL A 60 -9.50 -5.82 11.26
CA VAL A 60 -8.48 -4.90 10.73
C VAL A 60 -8.01 -5.46 9.39
N HIS A 61 -7.83 -4.60 8.40
CA HIS A 61 -7.36 -4.98 7.08
C HIS A 61 -5.96 -4.41 6.86
N GLY A 62 -5.01 -5.31 6.58
CA GLY A 62 -3.66 -4.96 6.18
C GLY A 62 -3.62 -4.40 4.77
N TRP A 63 -2.76 -3.40 4.57
CA TRP A 63 -2.55 -2.69 3.32
C TRP A 63 -1.04 -2.57 3.08
N ALA A 64 -0.47 -3.57 2.40
CA ALA A 64 0.95 -3.64 2.12
C ALA A 64 1.22 -3.26 0.65
N MET A 65 2.14 -2.33 0.42
CA MET A 65 2.58 -1.91 -0.90
C MET A 65 4.09 -1.99 -0.99
N LYS A 66 4.61 -2.73 -1.97
CA LYS A 66 6.02 -2.76 -2.32
C LYS A 66 6.23 -1.87 -3.55
N LEU A 67 6.94 -0.77 -3.37
CA LEU A 67 7.34 0.15 -4.44
C LEU A 67 8.72 -0.25 -4.94
N TYR A 68 8.82 -0.54 -6.23
CA TYR A 68 10.08 -0.82 -6.90
C TYR A 68 10.68 0.49 -7.39
N THR A 69 11.41 1.16 -6.51
CA THR A 69 12.08 2.44 -6.83
C THR A 69 13.43 2.18 -7.50
N ASP A 70 13.98 3.22 -8.13
CA ASP A 70 15.32 3.21 -8.73
C ASP A 70 16.46 3.17 -7.71
N GLU A 71 16.17 3.48 -6.44
CA GLU A 71 17.14 3.45 -5.34
C GLU A 71 16.96 2.21 -4.43
N GLY A 72 16.08 1.28 -4.82
CA GLY A 72 15.81 0.06 -4.09
C GLY A 72 14.32 -0.18 -3.85
N ASN A 73 14.02 -1.28 -3.14
CA ASN A 73 12.64 -1.61 -2.81
C ASN A 73 12.21 -0.86 -1.54
N LEU A 74 11.09 -0.15 -1.61
CA LEU A 74 10.45 0.47 -0.47
C LEU A 74 9.16 -0.29 -0.14
N ASP A 75 9.08 -0.82 1.08
CA ASP A 75 7.89 -1.51 1.57
C ASP A 75 7.09 -0.60 2.50
N TRP A 76 5.88 -0.26 2.08
CA TRP A 76 4.92 0.51 2.86
C TRP A 76 3.84 -0.41 3.40
N VAL A 77 3.96 -0.77 4.68
CA VAL A 77 3.11 -1.77 5.32
C VAL A 77 2.34 -1.12 6.47
N PHE A 78 1.01 -1.02 6.32
CA PHE A 78 0.14 -0.41 7.32
C PHE A 78 -1.24 -1.07 7.33
N ASN A 79 -2.10 -0.61 8.24
CA ASN A 79 -3.48 -1.08 8.38
C ASN A 79 -4.47 -0.01 7.95
N ASN A 80 -5.70 -0.42 7.65
CA ASN A 80 -6.80 0.49 7.31
C ASN A 80 -7.30 1.33 8.51
N THR A 81 -6.88 1.01 9.73
CA THR A 81 -7.23 1.75 10.94
C THR A 81 -6.06 2.59 11.42
N VAL A 82 -6.32 3.86 11.74
CA VAL A 82 -5.39 4.67 12.52
C VAL A 82 -5.57 4.35 14.00
N GLY A 83 -4.46 4.12 14.71
CA GLY A 83 -4.51 4.00 16.17
C GLY A 83 -4.98 5.32 16.78
N ARG A 84 -5.85 5.26 17.79
CA ARG A 84 -6.22 6.47 18.54
C ARG A 84 -4.98 6.95 19.27
N LEU A 85 -4.38 8.04 18.82
CA LEU A 85 -3.30 8.68 19.56
C LEU A 85 -3.88 9.20 20.88
N PRO A 86 -3.15 9.10 22.00
CA PRO A 86 -3.63 9.51 23.32
C PRO A 86 -4.00 11.00 23.42
N TYR A 87 -3.72 11.80 22.38
CA TYR A 87 -4.02 13.24 22.30
C TYR A 87 -5.04 13.61 21.22
N SER A 88 -5.89 12.67 20.80
CA SER A 88 -7.03 12.98 19.92
C SER A 88 -8.31 13.18 20.74
N GLU A 89 -8.57 14.44 21.09
CA GLU A 89 -9.91 14.91 21.48
C GLU A 89 -10.87 14.85 20.28
#